data_AF-A0A3A3HBW6-F1
#
_entry.id   AF-A0A3A3HBW6-F1
#
_cell.length_a   1.000
_cell.length_b   1.000
_cell.length_c   1.000
_cell.angle_alpha   90.00
_cell.angle_beta   90.00
_cell.angle_gamma   90.00
#
_symmetry.space_group_name_H-M   'P 1'
#
loop_
_entity.id
_entity.type
_entity.pdbx_description
1 polymer ?
#
loop_
_entity_poly.entity_id
_entity_poly.type
_entity_poly.pdbx_seq_one_letter_code
_entity_poly.pdbx_strand_id
1 'polypeptide(L)' 'MQIMSVPAVVGISFGVAIAVTFAKKNRERSKGQKAWLLLRGFLAALAALLLVNFGIFYYQNR' A
#
# COMPACT_ATOMS: atom_id res chain seq x y z
N MET A 1 -3.39 18.70 -13.51
CA MET A 1 -2.85 18.19 -12.22
C MET A 1 -2.49 16.73 -12.41
N GLN A 2 -1.30 16.32 -11.98
CA GLN A 2 -0.74 14.99 -12.27
C GLN A 2 -1.47 13.91 -11.47
N ILE A 3 -2.16 13.00 -12.16
CA ILE A 3 -2.58 11.72 -11.57
C ILE A 3 -1.32 11.03 -11.03
N MET A 4 -1.43 10.44 -9.83
CA MET A 4 -0.30 9.78 -9.19
C MET A 4 0.29 8.72 -10.14
N SER A 5 1.56 8.88 -10.48
CA SER A 5 2.24 7.99 -11.42
C SER A 5 2.27 6.55 -10.89
N VAL A 6 2.04 5.57 -11.75
CA VAL A 6 2.07 4.14 -11.40
C VAL A 6 3.35 3.75 -10.62
N PRO A 7 4.57 4.18 -11.04
CA PRO A 7 5.79 3.98 -10.25
C PRO A 7 5.72 4.52 -8.82
N ALA A 8 5.07 5.67 -8.59
CA ALA A 8 4.93 6.25 -7.27
C ALA A 8 3.96 5.43 -6.39
N VAL A 9 2.85 4.96 -6.96
CA VAL A 9 1.91 4.07 -6.28
C VAL A 9 2.59 2.76 -5.85
N VAL A 10 3.39 2.17 -6.75
CA VAL A 10 4.16 0.96 -6.46
C VAL A 10 5.21 1.22 -5.38
N GLY A 11 5.98 2.30 -5.48
CA GLY A 11 7.01 2.66 -4.51
C GLY A 11 6.45 2.90 -3.10
N ILE A 12 5.34 3.62 -2.99
CA ILE A 12 4.67 3.87 -1.70
C ILE A 12 4.13 2.57 -1.11
N SER A 13 3.48 1.74 -1.94
CA SER A 13 2.94 0.44 -1.49
C SER A 13 4.06 -0.48 -0.95
N PHE A 14 5.22 -0.49 -1.63
CA PHE A 14 6.37 -1.27 -1.22
C PHE A 14 6.98 -0.76 0.10
N GLY A 15 7.15 0.56 0.24
CA GLY A 15 7.63 1.18 1.47
C GLY A 15 6.73 0.90 2.68
N VAL A 16 5.40 1.01 2.50
CA VAL A 16 4.41 0.70 3.54
C VAL A 16 4.46 -0.77 3.92
N ALA A 17 4.55 -1.69 2.95
CA ALA A 17 4.63 -3.12 3.22
C ALA A 17 5.88 -3.47 4.06
N ILE A 18 7.05 -2.91 3.71
CA ILE A 18 8.29 -3.10 4.47
C ILE A 18 8.12 -2.52 5.88
N ALA A 19 7.65 -1.28 6.03
CA ALA A 19 7.47 -0.63 7.32
C ALA A 19 6.54 -1.42 8.26
N VAL A 20 5.41 -1.93 7.74
CA VAL A 20 4.44 -2.75 8.49
C VAL A 20 5.03 -4.09 8.93
N THR A 21 5.92 -4.65 8.13
CA THR A 21 6.51 -5.98 8.38
C THR A 21 7.65 -5.93 9.39
N PHE A 22 8.44 -4.86 9.34
CA PHE A 22 9.53 -4.61 10.29
C PHE A 22 9.08 -3.82 11.53
N ALA A 23 7.79 -3.42 11.60
CA ALA A 23 7.23 -2.81 12.79
C ALA A 23 7.48 -3.69 14.03
N LYS A 24 7.92 -3.05 15.13
CA LYS A 24 8.28 -3.73 16.40
C LYS A 24 7.20 -4.70 16.89
N LYS A 25 5.92 -4.39 16.59
CA LYS A 25 4.72 -5.20 16.90
C LYS A 25 4.63 -6.54 16.14
N ASN A 26 5.27 -6.67 14.98
CA ASN A 26 5.26 -7.89 14.15
C ASN A 26 6.58 -8.66 14.20
N ARG A 27 7.56 -8.21 15.01
CA ARG A 27 8.90 -8.78 15.05
C ARG A 27 8.93 -10.23 15.55
N GLU A 28 8.00 -10.59 16.43
CA GLU A 28 7.85 -11.94 17.02
C GLU A 28 7.05 -12.92 16.15
N ARG A 29 6.44 -12.44 15.05
CA ARG A 29 5.66 -13.33 14.17
C ARG A 29 6.54 -14.24 13.32
N SER A 30 6.07 -15.47 13.11
CA SER A 30 6.73 -16.48 12.27
C SER A 30 6.96 -15.98 10.83
N LYS A 31 7.98 -16.49 10.14
CA LYS A 31 8.35 -16.09 8.76
C LYS A 31 7.14 -16.13 7.80
N GLY A 32 6.30 -17.16 7.89
CA GLY A 32 5.07 -17.27 7.08
C GLY A 32 4.02 -16.22 7.43
N GLN A 33 3.86 -15.89 8.70
CA GLN A 33 2.96 -14.81 9.13
C GLN A 33 3.46 -13.43 8.70
N LYS A 34 4.78 -13.20 8.68
CA LYS A 34 5.39 -11.96 8.15
C LYS A 34 5.15 -11.80 6.66
N ALA A 35 5.29 -12.88 5.87
CA ALA A 35 4.97 -12.86 4.45
C ALA A 35 3.48 -12.57 4.20
N TRP A 36 2.58 -13.17 5.00
CA TRP A 36 1.15 -12.89 4.92
C TRP A 36 0.82 -11.43 5.29
N LEU A 37 1.53 -10.87 6.28
CA LEU A 37 1.39 -9.47 6.70
C LEU A 37 1.92 -8.48 5.66
N LEU A 38 3.06 -8.81 5.01
CA LEU A 38 3.58 -8.08 3.86
C LEU A 38 2.53 -8.02 2.77
N LEU A 39 2.01 -9.17 2.36
CA LEU A 39 1.07 -9.28 1.25
C LEU A 39 -0.23 -8.53 1.56
N ARG A 40 -0.78 -8.68 2.78
CA ARG A 40 -1.96 -7.94 3.23
C ARG A 40 -1.71 -6.44 3.30
N GLY A 41 -0.58 -6.01 3.86
CA GLY A 41 -0.23 -4.60 3.97
C GLY A 41 -0.03 -3.96 2.60
N PHE A 42 0.62 -4.68 1.69
CA PHE A 42 0.81 -4.28 0.30
C PHE A 42 -0.54 -4.14 -0.41
N LEU A 43 -1.41 -5.17 -0.37
CA LEU A 43 -2.74 -5.11 -0.98
C LEU A 43 -3.61 -3.98 -0.40
N ALA A 44 -3.58 -3.79 0.92
CA ALA A 44 -4.35 -2.74 1.58
C ALA A 44 -3.89 -1.34 1.15
N ALA A 45 -2.57 -1.11 1.09
CA ALA A 45 -2.01 0.15 0.60
C ALA A 45 -2.33 0.38 -0.88
N LEU A 46 -2.23 -0.67 -1.70
CA LEU A 46 -2.52 -0.61 -3.13
C LEU A 46 -3.99 -0.29 -3.39
N ALA A 47 -4.91 -0.95 -2.67
CA ALA A 47 -6.34 -0.67 -2.73
C ALA A 47 -6.68 0.75 -2.26
N ALA A 48 -6.05 1.23 -1.17
CA ALA A 48 -6.26 2.59 -0.68
C ALA A 48 -5.77 3.65 -1.69
N LEU A 49 -4.59 3.47 -2.26
CA LEU A 49 -4.06 4.35 -3.31
C LEU A 49 -4.92 4.32 -4.56
N LEU A 50 -5.44 3.15 -4.95
CA LEU A 50 -6.33 3.01 -6.10
C LEU A 50 -7.66 3.74 -5.85
N LEU A 51 -8.25 3.57 -4.65
CA LEU A 51 -9.47 4.27 -4.22
C LEU A 51 -9.30 5.78 -4.22
N VAL A 52 -8.18 6.29 -3.71
CA VAL A 52 -7.86 7.73 -3.73
C VAL A 52 -7.70 8.21 -5.17
N ASN A 53 -7.01 7.46 -6.01
CA ASN A 53 -6.82 7.81 -7.42
C ASN A 53 -8.16 7.84 -8.18
N PHE A 54 -9.02 6.83 -7.96
CA PHE A 54 -10.37 6.76 -8.52
C PHE A 54 -11.29 7.86 -8.00
N GLY A 55 -11.22 8.17 -6.71
CA GLY A 55 -12.00 9.25 -6.09
C GLY A 55 -11.64 10.62 -6.67
N ILE A 56 -10.34 10.88 -6.85
CA ILE A 56 -9.85 12.10 -7.52
C ILE A 56 -10.32 12.13 -8.97
N PHE A 57 -10.18 11.03 -9.71
CA PHE A 57 -10.64 10.93 -11.10
C PHE A 57 -12.15 11.22 -11.22
N TYR A 58 -12.98 10.57 -10.39
CA TYR A 58 -14.43 10.73 -10.42
C TYR A 58 -14.86 12.14 -10.01
N TYR A 59 -14.25 12.72 -8.98
CA TYR A 59 -14.54 14.09 -8.54
C TYR A 59 -14.14 15.13 -9.60
N GLN A 60 -13.05 14.89 -10.33
CA GLN A 60 -12.58 15.80 -11.37
C GLN A 60 -13.33 15.63 -12.71
N ASN A 61 -13.89 14.46 -12.96
CA ASN A 61 -14.65 14.14 -14.17
C ASN A 61 -16.16 14.39 -14.01
N ARG A 62 -16.55 15.14 -12.97
CA ARG A 62 -17.90 15.61 -12.66
C ARG A 62 -17.94 17.13 -12.76
#